data_AF-A0A4R4RME7-F1
#
_entry.id   AF-A0A4R4RME7-F1
#
_cell.length_a   1.000
_cell.length_b   1.000
_cell.length_c   1.000
_cell.angle_alpha   90.00
_cell.angle_beta   90.00
_cell.angle_gamma   90.00
#
_symmetry.space_group_name_H-M   'P 1'
#
loop_
_entity.id
_entity.type
_entity.pdbx_description
1 polymer ?
#
loop_
_entity_poly.entity_id
_entity_poly.type
_entity_poly.pdbx_seq_one_letter_code
_entity_poly.pdbx_strand_id
1 'polypeptide(L)'
;MGRSPWNAPAGSTMTRAGPSPVRLTAIGVPSADRACMSTTPLDTELFSTLLKYCTVQFMEPTRGRGAPKEPLILDAARDVFLRRGFGPAAVDEIAAIAAISKVTLYKYFPSKELLFAAVIRRDIEAAERRSDDHLDALAATTDLPGDLRAFAREFVTTVTGPDLLRMRRLVASEAERFPDLARTWDEHGRLRGLRTLRRLFGALAERGLLAGDMDVAAEQFLWLLLGAPFNESLFTPAAEPAARDLAAHADAAVATFLAAFGADGVRPV
;
A
#
# COMPACT_ATOMS: atom_id res chain seq x y z
N MET A 1 34.55 32.23 1.39
CA MET A 1 33.72 32.83 0.32
C MET A 1 34.41 32.55 -1.01
N GLY A 2 33.98 31.49 -1.71
CA GLY A 2 34.55 31.05 -2.99
C GLY A 2 33.43 30.41 -3.81
N ARG A 3 33.25 30.88 -5.04
CA ARG A 3 32.00 30.85 -5.82
C ARG A 3 31.78 29.51 -6.54
N SER A 4 30.49 29.14 -6.67
CA SER A 4 29.96 28.00 -7.45
C SER A 4 30.36 28.01 -8.93
N PRO A 5 30.48 26.84 -9.60
CA PRO A 5 30.96 26.74 -10.98
C PRO A 5 29.85 26.70 -12.05
N TRP A 6 28.69 27.31 -11.79
CA TRP A 6 27.61 27.39 -12.80
C TRP A 6 27.51 28.82 -13.32
N ASN A 7 28.22 29.12 -14.41
CA ASN A 7 27.84 30.11 -15.43
C ASN A 7 28.82 30.12 -16.61
N ALA A 8 28.32 29.81 -17.80
CA ALA A 8 28.90 30.17 -19.10
C ALA A 8 27.78 30.63 -20.05
N PRO A 9 28.07 31.49 -21.04
CA PRO A 9 27.17 32.56 -21.48
C PRO A 9 26.29 32.25 -22.69
N ALA A 10 25.28 33.10 -22.88
CA ALA A 10 24.33 33.11 -23.98
C ALA A 10 24.91 33.73 -25.27
N GLY A 11 24.49 33.17 -26.42
CA GLY A 11 24.30 33.90 -27.66
C GLY A 11 25.05 33.36 -28.89
N SER A 12 24.33 32.68 -29.79
CA SER A 12 24.26 32.98 -31.24
C SER A 12 23.50 31.89 -32.00
N THR A 13 22.46 32.33 -32.70
CA THR A 13 21.56 31.63 -33.61
C THR A 13 22.28 30.92 -34.77
N MET A 14 21.99 29.64 -34.98
CA MET A 14 22.21 28.98 -36.28
C MET A 14 21.02 28.09 -36.62
N THR A 15 20.28 28.53 -37.62
CA THR A 15 19.12 27.90 -38.25
C THR A 15 19.51 26.54 -38.82
N ARG A 16 18.92 25.45 -38.33
CA ARG A 16 19.10 24.12 -38.93
C ARG A 16 17.73 23.56 -39.34
N ALA A 17 17.60 23.33 -40.63
CA ALA A 17 16.40 22.83 -41.31
C ALA A 17 15.90 21.52 -40.67
N GLY A 18 14.64 21.51 -40.25
CA GLY A 18 13.94 20.32 -39.78
C GLY A 18 13.56 19.40 -40.95
N PRO A 19 13.47 18.08 -40.73
CA PRO A 19 13.02 17.15 -41.76
C PRO A 19 11.55 17.36 -42.12
N SER A 20 11.26 17.29 -43.43
CA SER A 20 9.95 17.44 -44.04
C SER A 20 8.86 16.57 -43.42
N PRO A 21 7.60 17.04 -43.36
CA PRO A 21 6.49 16.30 -42.77
C PRO A 21 6.11 15.08 -43.61
N VAL A 22 6.08 13.91 -42.97
CA VAL A 22 5.52 12.68 -43.54
C VAL A 22 4.01 12.85 -43.67
N ARG A 23 3.50 12.75 -44.90
CA ARG A 23 2.05 12.70 -45.19
C ARG A 23 1.47 11.39 -44.66
N LEU A 24 0.69 11.45 -43.60
CA LEU A 24 -0.20 10.37 -43.18
C LEU A 24 -1.55 10.55 -43.87
N THR A 25 -1.86 9.63 -44.77
CA THR A 25 -3.14 9.52 -45.46
C THR A 25 -4.25 9.27 -44.43
N ALA A 26 -5.31 10.07 -44.47
CA ALA A 26 -6.47 9.93 -43.60
C ALA A 26 -7.16 8.57 -43.84
N ILE A 27 -7.17 7.72 -42.81
CA ILE A 27 -8.04 6.54 -42.76
C ILE A 27 -9.39 7.04 -42.27
N GLY A 28 -10.42 6.85 -43.10
CA GLY A 28 -11.77 7.37 -42.88
C GLY A 28 -12.41 6.89 -41.58
N VAL A 29 -13.04 7.82 -40.87
CA VAL A 29 -13.92 7.56 -39.74
C VAL A 29 -15.33 7.28 -40.30
N PRO A 30 -15.95 6.11 -40.04
CA PRO A 30 -17.38 5.94 -40.28
C PRO A 30 -18.16 6.58 -39.12
N SER A 31 -19.12 7.45 -39.46
CA SER A 31 -20.07 8.04 -38.54
C SER A 31 -21.11 7.03 -38.05
N ALA A 32 -21.62 7.30 -36.85
CA ALA A 32 -22.48 6.47 -36.01
C ALA A 32 -23.74 5.90 -36.68
N ASP A 33 -24.05 4.64 -36.35
CA ASP A 33 -25.42 4.24 -36.02
C ASP A 33 -25.46 2.99 -35.11
N ARG A 34 -26.61 2.82 -34.47
CA ARG A 34 -26.88 2.20 -33.15
C ARG A 34 -26.57 0.70 -32.97
N ALA A 35 -26.38 0.38 -31.68
CA ALA A 35 -26.58 -0.89 -30.97
C ALA A 35 -25.42 -1.92 -30.94
N CYS A 36 -24.70 -1.96 -29.81
CA CYS A 36 -24.39 -3.22 -29.13
C CYS A 36 -23.90 -2.97 -27.70
N MET A 37 -24.64 -3.48 -26.72
CA MET A 37 -24.09 -3.79 -25.40
C MET A 37 -23.07 -4.92 -25.61
N SER A 38 -21.79 -4.65 -25.40
CA SER A 38 -20.80 -5.72 -25.23
C SER A 38 -19.77 -5.33 -24.18
N THR A 39 -20.01 -5.84 -22.97
CA THR A 39 -19.00 -6.12 -21.96
C THR A 39 -17.84 -6.87 -22.62
N THR A 40 -16.69 -6.23 -22.76
CA THR A 40 -15.45 -6.95 -23.03
C THR A 40 -14.93 -7.49 -21.68
N PRO A 41 -14.67 -8.80 -21.55
CA PRO A 41 -14.27 -9.39 -20.28
C PRO A 41 -12.84 -8.96 -19.94
N LEU A 42 -12.62 -8.55 -18.68
CA LEU A 42 -11.30 -8.61 -18.06
C LEU A 42 -10.70 -10.00 -18.31
N ASP A 43 -9.45 -10.02 -18.79
CA ASP A 43 -8.66 -11.21 -19.12
C ASP A 43 -8.96 -12.42 -18.22
N THR A 44 -9.76 -13.32 -18.76
CA THR A 44 -10.18 -14.57 -18.11
C THR A 44 -8.95 -15.45 -17.80
N GLU A 45 -7.82 -15.27 -18.48
CA GLU A 45 -6.58 -16.01 -18.20
C GLU A 45 -5.83 -15.51 -16.96
N LEU A 46 -5.75 -14.21 -16.71
CA LEU A 46 -5.12 -13.66 -15.50
C LEU A 46 -5.98 -13.93 -14.27
N PHE A 47 -7.30 -13.82 -14.40
CA PHE A 47 -8.25 -14.15 -13.32
C PHE A 47 -8.34 -15.67 -13.07
N SER A 48 -8.26 -16.51 -14.12
CA SER A 48 -8.18 -17.98 -14.01
C SER A 48 -6.86 -18.43 -13.39
N THR A 49 -5.75 -17.75 -13.70
CA THR A 49 -4.45 -18.02 -13.09
C THR A 49 -4.46 -17.64 -11.61
N LEU A 50 -4.96 -16.45 -11.27
CA LEU A 50 -5.14 -16.00 -9.88
C LEU A 50 -6.13 -16.89 -9.09
N LEU A 51 -7.22 -17.37 -9.72
CA LEU A 51 -8.15 -18.33 -9.12
C LEU A 51 -7.57 -19.75 -9.00
N LYS A 52 -6.69 -20.19 -9.91
CA LYS A 52 -5.89 -21.42 -9.75
C LYS A 52 -4.91 -21.31 -8.58
N TYR A 53 -4.37 -20.13 -8.30
CA TYR A 53 -3.57 -19.87 -7.10
C TYR A 53 -4.45 -19.77 -5.83
N CYS A 54 -5.68 -19.29 -5.93
CA CYS A 54 -6.64 -19.24 -4.82
C CYS A 54 -7.24 -20.62 -4.46
N THR A 55 -7.32 -21.55 -5.40
CA THR A 55 -7.87 -22.92 -5.15
C THR A 55 -6.90 -23.87 -4.44
N VAL A 56 -5.68 -23.44 -4.08
CA VAL A 56 -4.77 -24.21 -3.22
C VAL A 56 -5.06 -24.02 -1.71
N GLN A 57 -6.12 -23.27 -1.34
CA GLN A 57 -6.47 -23.04 0.08
C GLN A 57 -7.29 -24.16 0.77
N PHE A 58 -7.58 -25.27 0.11
CA PHE A 58 -8.15 -26.46 0.77
C PHE A 58 -7.32 -27.71 0.48
N MET A 59 -6.07 -27.73 0.94
CA MET A 59 -5.36 -29.00 1.13
C MET A 59 -5.47 -29.39 2.60
N GLU A 60 -6.36 -30.35 2.86
CA GLU A 60 -6.50 -31.10 4.11
C GLU A 60 -5.12 -31.39 4.71
N PRO A 61 -4.90 -31.12 6.02
CA PRO A 61 -3.62 -31.36 6.64
C PRO A 61 -3.33 -32.85 6.60
N THR A 62 -2.33 -33.25 5.82
CA THR A 62 -1.77 -34.59 5.91
C THR A 62 -1.32 -34.81 7.35
N ARG A 63 -1.99 -35.73 8.03
CA ARG A 63 -1.77 -36.08 9.43
C ARG A 63 -0.32 -36.55 9.63
N GLY A 64 0.56 -35.61 9.93
CA GLY A 64 1.91 -35.80 10.44
C GLY A 64 2.10 -34.85 11.62
N ARG A 65 2.24 -35.42 12.82
CA ARG A 65 2.32 -34.71 14.10
C ARG A 65 3.52 -33.77 14.14
N GLY A 66 3.31 -32.49 13.87
CA GLY A 66 4.28 -31.41 14.00
C GLY A 66 3.58 -30.05 14.02
N ALA A 67 4.17 -29.06 14.71
CA ALA A 67 3.68 -27.69 14.72
C ALA A 67 3.58 -27.12 13.29
N PRO A 68 2.64 -26.19 13.01
CA PRO A 68 2.52 -25.57 11.70
C PRO A 68 3.86 -24.94 11.30
N LYS A 69 4.39 -25.32 10.13
CA LYS A 69 5.70 -24.87 9.64
C LYS A 69 5.65 -23.50 8.99
N GLU A 70 4.48 -23.09 8.50
CA GLU A 70 4.30 -21.82 7.80
C GLU A 70 4.72 -20.59 8.65
N PRO A 71 4.31 -20.44 9.92
CA PRO A 71 4.78 -19.32 10.74
C PRO A 71 6.30 -19.25 10.89
N LEU A 72 6.96 -20.41 11.08
CA LEU A 72 8.42 -20.49 11.20
C LEU A 72 9.12 -20.06 9.92
N ILE A 73 8.57 -20.44 8.75
CA ILE A 73 9.08 -20.04 7.45
C ILE A 73 8.94 -18.52 7.27
N LEU A 74 7.77 -17.97 7.59
CA LEU A 74 7.50 -16.55 7.45
C LEU A 74 8.36 -15.70 8.40
N ASP A 75 8.61 -16.17 9.63
CA ASP A 75 9.52 -15.50 10.57
C ASP A 75 10.96 -15.48 10.08
N ALA A 76 11.47 -16.65 9.64
CA ALA A 76 12.81 -16.77 9.08
C ALA A 76 12.97 -15.90 7.83
N ALA A 77 11.97 -15.93 6.94
CA ALA A 77 11.99 -15.16 5.70
C ALA A 77 12.00 -13.66 5.99
N ARG A 78 11.12 -13.18 6.87
CA ARG A 78 11.05 -11.79 7.29
C ARG A 78 12.39 -11.28 7.80
N ASP A 79 13.01 -12.04 8.70
CA ASP A 79 14.31 -11.70 9.29
C ASP A 79 15.42 -11.62 8.23
N VAL A 80 15.52 -12.62 7.34
CA VAL A 80 16.52 -12.61 6.25
C VAL A 80 16.28 -11.46 5.27
N PHE A 81 15.04 -11.22 4.84
CA PHE A 81 14.72 -10.12 3.93
C PHE A 81 15.06 -8.75 4.52
N LEU A 82 14.71 -8.51 5.78
CA LEU A 82 15.02 -7.26 6.46
C LEU A 82 16.53 -7.03 6.65
N ARG A 83 17.32 -8.10 6.84
CA ARG A 83 18.78 -7.99 7.00
C ARG A 83 19.53 -7.88 5.67
N ARG A 84 19.09 -8.60 4.64
CA ARG A 84 19.87 -8.81 3.39
C ARG A 84 19.34 -8.04 2.20
N GLY A 85 18.12 -7.50 2.27
CA GLY A 85 17.39 -7.06 1.10
C GLY A 85 16.66 -8.23 0.41
N PHE A 86 15.89 -7.95 -0.64
CA PHE A 86 15.13 -8.98 -1.34
C PHE A 86 16.03 -9.74 -2.31
N GLY A 87 16.83 -9.04 -3.12
CA GLY A 87 17.73 -9.65 -4.09
C GLY A 87 18.73 -10.63 -3.47
N PRO A 88 19.59 -10.18 -2.52
CA PRO A 88 20.63 -11.02 -1.91
C PRO A 88 20.13 -12.10 -0.94
N ALA A 89 18.87 -12.03 -0.48
CA ALA A 89 18.31 -13.05 0.40
C ALA A 89 18.32 -14.44 -0.25
N ALA A 90 19.02 -15.38 0.39
CA ALA A 90 19.14 -16.76 -0.04
C ALA A 90 18.02 -17.62 0.55
N VAL A 91 17.27 -18.32 -0.31
CA VAL A 91 16.21 -19.26 0.14
C VAL A 91 16.77 -20.39 1.00
N ASP A 92 18.03 -20.78 0.77
CA ASP A 92 18.72 -21.79 1.57
C ASP A 92 18.98 -21.32 3.00
N GLU A 93 19.32 -20.04 3.20
CA GLU A 93 19.46 -19.43 4.53
C GLU A 93 18.12 -19.43 5.27
N ILE A 94 17.04 -19.06 4.58
CA ILE A 94 15.68 -19.06 5.15
C ILE A 94 15.26 -20.48 5.56
N ALA A 95 15.48 -21.47 4.70
CA ALA A 95 15.14 -22.87 4.99
C ALA A 95 15.93 -23.40 6.21
N ALA A 96 17.22 -23.05 6.30
CA ALA A 96 18.08 -23.41 7.43
C ALA A 96 17.58 -22.80 8.76
N ILE A 97 17.25 -21.50 8.77
CA ILE A 97 16.73 -20.81 9.97
C ILE A 97 15.37 -21.41 10.39
N ALA A 98 14.49 -21.71 9.43
CA ALA A 98 13.21 -22.34 9.69
C ALA A 98 13.30 -23.85 10.05
N ALA A 99 14.50 -24.42 10.08
CA ALA A 99 14.77 -25.84 10.33
C ALA A 99 13.97 -26.78 9.40
N ILE A 100 13.94 -26.45 8.10
CA ILE A 100 13.29 -27.26 7.06
C ILE A 100 14.20 -27.43 5.84
N SER A 101 13.86 -28.37 4.96
CA SER A 101 14.54 -28.50 3.67
C SER A 101 14.09 -27.42 2.68
N LYS A 102 14.97 -27.04 1.73
CA LYS A 102 14.61 -26.17 0.60
C LYS A 102 13.41 -26.70 -0.19
N VAL A 103 13.34 -28.02 -0.39
CA VAL A 103 12.22 -28.69 -1.07
C VAL A 103 10.92 -28.50 -0.28
N THR A 104 10.97 -28.59 1.05
CA THR A 104 9.82 -28.30 1.91
C THR A 104 9.41 -26.84 1.80
N LEU A 105 10.36 -25.89 1.82
CA LEU A 105 10.04 -24.46 1.68
C LEU A 105 9.29 -24.19 0.37
N TYR A 106 9.78 -24.72 -0.77
CA TYR A 106 9.12 -24.53 -2.06
C TYR A 106 7.75 -25.21 -2.18
N LYS A 107 7.44 -26.22 -1.37
CA LYS A 107 6.08 -26.77 -1.29
C LYS A 107 5.10 -25.80 -0.64
N TYR A 108 5.55 -24.98 0.31
CA TYR A 108 4.73 -23.93 0.94
C TYR A 108 4.70 -22.67 0.06
N PHE A 109 5.86 -22.25 -0.44
CA PHE A 109 6.03 -21.02 -1.20
C PHE A 109 6.82 -21.30 -2.48
N PRO A 110 6.12 -21.50 -3.62
CA PRO A 110 6.75 -21.92 -4.88
C PRO A 110 7.84 -20.98 -5.41
N SER A 111 7.87 -19.73 -4.96
CA SER A 111 8.90 -18.77 -5.32
C SER A 111 9.28 -17.86 -4.15
N LYS A 112 10.43 -17.16 -4.27
CA LYS A 112 10.89 -16.20 -3.26
C LYS A 112 9.97 -14.97 -3.21
N GLU A 113 9.42 -14.59 -4.36
CA GLU A 113 8.44 -13.51 -4.52
C GLU A 113 7.15 -13.83 -3.76
N LEU A 114 6.61 -15.05 -3.91
CA LEU A 114 5.41 -15.49 -3.19
C LEU A 114 5.66 -15.61 -1.69
N LEU A 115 6.85 -16.07 -1.28
CA LEU A 115 7.25 -16.07 0.12
C LEU A 115 7.28 -14.64 0.69
N PHE A 116 7.85 -13.69 -0.04
CA PHE A 116 7.90 -12.30 0.38
C PHE A 116 6.52 -11.65 0.42
N ALA A 117 5.67 -11.89 -0.58
CA ALA A 117 4.28 -11.44 -0.59
C ALA A 117 3.52 -11.95 0.64
N ALA A 118 3.73 -13.20 1.02
CA ALA A 118 3.14 -13.76 2.23
C ALA A 118 3.66 -13.11 3.51
N VAL A 119 4.95 -12.75 3.58
CA VAL A 119 5.52 -11.97 4.69
C VAL A 119 4.87 -10.59 4.76
N ILE A 120 4.77 -9.86 3.65
CA ILE A 120 4.10 -8.54 3.59
C ILE A 120 2.68 -8.66 4.11
N ARG A 121 1.91 -9.59 3.54
CA ARG A 121 0.50 -9.79 3.88
C ARG A 121 0.35 -10.04 5.38
N ARG A 122 1.18 -10.91 5.96
CA ARG A 122 1.16 -11.20 7.40
C ARG A 122 1.44 -9.97 8.26
N ASP A 123 2.45 -9.17 7.89
CA ASP A 123 2.82 -7.96 8.64
C ASP A 123 1.70 -6.92 8.58
N ILE A 124 1.07 -6.74 7.41
CA ILE A 124 -0.05 -5.81 7.25
C ILE A 124 -1.29 -6.32 7.99
N GLU A 125 -1.65 -7.59 7.86
CA GLU A 125 -2.78 -8.18 8.61
C GLU A 125 -2.56 -8.06 10.13
N ALA A 126 -1.31 -8.17 10.60
CA ALA A 126 -0.99 -7.95 12.01
C ALA A 126 -1.15 -6.49 12.44
N ALA A 127 -0.84 -5.54 11.56
CA ALA A 127 -1.10 -4.13 11.79
C ALA A 127 -2.61 -3.84 11.82
N GLU A 128 -3.37 -4.37 10.86
CA GLU A 128 -4.82 -4.19 10.78
C GLU A 128 -5.56 -4.67 12.02
N ARG A 129 -5.21 -5.86 12.54
CA ARG A 129 -5.82 -6.39 13.77
C ARG A 129 -5.71 -5.48 14.99
N ARG A 130 -4.76 -4.55 15.01
CA ARG A 130 -4.64 -3.56 16.10
C ARG A 130 -5.66 -2.42 15.97
N SER A 131 -6.17 -2.19 14.77
CA SER A 131 -7.14 -1.14 14.45
C SER A 131 -8.58 -1.64 14.40
N ASP A 132 -8.83 -2.96 14.44
CA ASP A 132 -10.18 -3.55 14.32
C ASP A 132 -11.16 -2.97 15.36
N ASP A 133 -10.79 -2.93 16.64
CA ASP A 133 -11.64 -2.39 17.70
C ASP A 133 -12.01 -0.91 17.46
N HIS A 134 -11.08 -0.12 16.89
CA HIS A 134 -11.32 1.29 16.58
C HIS A 134 -12.18 1.47 15.33
N LEU A 135 -12.05 0.58 14.35
CA LEU A 135 -12.93 0.55 13.18
C LEU A 135 -14.36 0.19 13.57
N ASP A 136 -14.53 -0.80 14.44
CA ASP A 136 -15.84 -1.20 14.96
C ASP A 136 -16.49 -0.07 15.77
N ALA A 137 -15.72 0.59 16.65
CA ALA A 137 -16.19 1.75 17.39
C ALA A 137 -16.62 2.89 16.45
N LEU A 138 -15.80 3.20 15.43
CA LEU A 138 -16.08 4.25 14.46
C LEU A 138 -17.32 3.93 13.60
N ALA A 139 -17.54 2.67 13.25
CA ALA A 139 -18.73 2.25 12.50
C ALA A 139 -20.03 2.48 13.29
N ALA A 140 -19.99 2.27 14.60
CA ALA A 140 -21.11 2.45 15.53
C ALA A 140 -21.12 3.82 16.24
N THR A 141 -20.25 4.75 15.82
CA THR A 141 -19.96 5.98 16.57
C THR A 141 -21.19 6.84 16.88
N THR A 142 -21.26 7.41 18.07
CA THR A 142 -22.17 8.52 18.42
C THR A 142 -21.43 9.84 18.68
N ASP A 143 -20.10 9.79 18.75
CA ASP A 143 -19.18 10.92 18.84
C ASP A 143 -18.11 10.77 17.75
N LEU A 144 -18.49 11.10 16.51
CA LEU A 144 -17.61 10.96 15.35
C LEU A 144 -16.26 11.69 15.54
N PRO A 145 -16.19 12.94 16.05
CA PRO A 145 -14.92 13.58 16.33
C PRO A 145 -14.04 12.81 17.32
N GLY A 146 -14.61 12.26 18.40
CA GLY A 146 -13.87 11.46 19.39
C GLY A 146 -13.32 10.17 18.78
N ASP A 147 -14.21 9.36 18.20
CA ASP A 147 -13.86 8.03 17.69
C ASP A 147 -12.92 8.11 16.48
N LEU A 148 -13.08 9.11 15.61
CA LEU A 148 -12.19 9.33 14.47
C LEU A 148 -10.78 9.74 14.91
N ARG A 149 -10.64 10.51 16.01
CA ARG A 149 -9.33 10.80 16.62
C ARG A 149 -8.69 9.55 17.21
N ALA A 150 -9.45 8.74 17.95
CA ALA A 150 -8.94 7.49 18.50
C ALA A 150 -8.42 6.57 17.40
N PHE A 151 -9.24 6.34 16.36
CA PHE A 151 -8.84 5.60 15.16
C PHE A 151 -7.58 6.19 14.51
N ALA A 152 -7.56 7.50 14.25
CA ALA A 152 -6.45 8.16 13.57
C ALA A 152 -5.11 8.02 14.31
N ARG A 153 -5.12 8.16 15.65
CA ARG A 153 -3.92 8.05 16.49
C ARG A 153 -3.34 6.64 16.48
N GLU A 154 -4.19 5.62 16.64
CA GLU A 154 -3.76 4.22 16.57
C GLU A 154 -3.27 3.88 15.17
N PHE A 155 -4.04 4.27 14.14
CA PHE A 155 -3.70 3.99 12.76
C PHE A 155 -2.34 4.57 12.38
N VAL A 156 -2.08 5.86 12.62
CA VAL A 156 -0.79 6.48 12.28
C VAL A 156 0.35 5.81 13.05
N THR A 157 0.16 5.48 14.33
CA THR A 157 1.19 4.83 15.17
C THR A 157 1.52 3.44 14.65
N THR A 158 0.50 2.64 14.34
CA THR A 158 0.66 1.28 13.85
C THR A 158 1.33 1.24 12.47
N VAL A 159 0.89 2.07 11.51
CA VAL A 159 1.45 2.04 10.14
C VAL A 159 2.82 2.70 10.00
N THR A 160 3.17 3.60 10.94
CA THR A 160 4.51 4.19 11.05
C THR A 160 5.40 3.45 12.05
N GLY A 161 4.95 2.28 12.54
CA GLY A 161 5.76 1.43 13.39
C GLY A 161 7.07 1.01 12.71
N PRO A 162 8.16 0.84 13.48
CA PRO A 162 9.52 0.63 12.93
C PRO A 162 9.61 -0.61 12.03
N ASP A 163 8.84 -1.65 12.35
CA ASP A 163 8.77 -2.89 11.58
C ASP A 163 8.18 -2.69 10.18
N LEU A 164 7.02 -2.04 10.09
CA LEU A 164 6.35 -1.74 8.82
C LEU A 164 7.17 -0.76 7.97
N LEU A 165 7.81 0.23 8.61
CA LEU A 165 8.68 1.18 7.92
C LEU A 165 9.91 0.50 7.31
N ARG A 166 10.56 -0.42 8.04
CA ARG A 166 11.68 -1.19 7.48
C ARG A 166 11.26 -2.01 6.26
N MET A 167 10.11 -2.68 6.32
CA MET A 167 9.56 -3.42 5.19
C MET A 167 9.22 -2.49 4.02
N ARG A 168 8.61 -1.32 4.28
CA ARG A 168 8.30 -0.32 3.26
C ARG A 168 9.56 0.16 2.54
N ARG A 169 10.63 0.47 3.28
CA ARG A 169 11.91 0.91 2.69
C ARG A 169 12.54 -0.18 1.84
N LEU A 170 12.49 -1.43 2.32
CA LEU A 170 12.95 -2.58 1.54
C LEU A 170 12.20 -2.67 0.20
N VAL A 171 10.87 -2.67 0.24
CA VAL A 171 10.06 -2.71 -0.98
C VAL A 171 10.37 -1.54 -1.91
N ALA A 172 10.46 -0.32 -1.37
CA ALA A 172 10.77 0.87 -2.15
C ALA A 172 12.16 0.78 -2.82
N SER A 173 13.16 0.25 -2.12
CA SER A 173 14.52 0.08 -2.67
C SER A 173 14.62 -0.96 -3.77
N GLU A 174 13.66 -1.88 -3.84
CA GLU A 174 13.63 -3.00 -4.79
C GLU A 174 12.60 -2.79 -5.91
N ALA A 175 11.83 -1.69 -5.86
CA ALA A 175 10.66 -1.47 -6.72
C ALA A 175 11.00 -1.39 -8.22
N GLU A 176 12.15 -0.82 -8.60
CA GLU A 176 12.58 -0.75 -10.00
C GLU A 176 12.95 -2.13 -10.55
N ARG A 177 13.58 -2.97 -9.73
CA ARG A 177 14.05 -4.31 -10.12
C ARG A 177 12.94 -5.35 -10.03
N PHE A 178 12.03 -5.20 -9.08
CA PHE A 178 10.95 -6.11 -8.77
C PHE A 178 9.62 -5.34 -8.65
N PRO A 179 9.05 -4.85 -9.77
CA PRO A 179 7.85 -4.00 -9.74
C PRO A 179 6.61 -4.72 -9.21
N ASP A 180 6.51 -6.05 -9.37
CA ASP A 180 5.46 -6.86 -8.75
C ASP A 180 5.49 -6.78 -7.22
N LEU A 181 6.68 -6.68 -6.63
CA LEU A 181 6.87 -6.55 -5.18
C LEU A 181 6.20 -5.28 -4.65
N ALA A 182 6.44 -4.17 -5.36
CA ALA A 182 5.87 -2.88 -5.03
C ALA A 182 4.35 -2.85 -5.22
N ARG A 183 3.84 -3.49 -6.29
CA ARG A 183 2.39 -3.64 -6.51
C ARG A 183 1.73 -4.42 -5.38
N THR A 184 2.26 -5.58 -5.02
CA THR A 184 1.72 -6.41 -3.94
C THR A 184 1.71 -5.64 -2.61
N TRP A 185 2.79 -4.91 -2.29
CA TRP A 185 2.81 -4.05 -1.09
C TRP A 185 1.71 -2.98 -1.11
N ASP A 186 1.55 -2.28 -2.24
CA ASP A 186 0.56 -1.21 -2.37
C ASP A 186 -0.88 -1.74 -2.33
N GLU A 187 -1.14 -2.90 -2.93
CA GLU A 187 -2.42 -3.60 -2.94
C GLU A 187 -2.87 -4.05 -1.55
N HIS A 188 -1.94 -4.63 -0.78
CA HIS A 188 -2.22 -5.09 0.57
C HIS A 188 -2.20 -3.96 1.59
N GLY A 189 -1.42 -2.89 1.37
CA GLY A 189 -1.33 -1.76 2.28
C GLY A 189 -2.30 -0.64 1.92
N ARG A 190 -1.83 0.32 1.11
CA ARG A 190 -2.54 1.58 0.83
C ARG A 190 -3.91 1.35 0.19
N LEU A 191 -3.99 0.54 -0.87
CA LEU A 191 -5.24 0.32 -1.60
C LEU A 191 -6.28 -0.41 -0.74
N ARG A 192 -5.85 -1.33 0.12
CA ARG A 192 -6.74 -1.98 1.09
C ARG A 192 -7.25 -1.00 2.13
N GLY A 193 -6.37 -0.20 2.74
CA GLY A 193 -6.77 0.86 3.67
C GLY A 193 -7.76 1.85 3.06
N LEU A 194 -7.54 2.29 1.81
CA LEU A 194 -8.49 3.15 1.09
C LEU A 194 -9.84 2.48 0.90
N ARG A 195 -9.90 1.20 0.53
CA ARG A 195 -11.17 0.47 0.41
C ARG A 195 -11.93 0.40 1.74
N THR A 196 -11.22 0.18 2.85
CA THR A 196 -11.82 0.18 4.19
C THR A 196 -12.38 1.55 4.55
N LEU A 197 -11.60 2.62 4.39
CA LEU A 197 -12.04 3.99 4.67
C LEU A 197 -13.23 4.40 3.81
N ARG A 198 -13.23 4.08 2.51
CA ARG A 198 -14.35 4.36 1.61
C ARG A 198 -15.65 3.73 2.07
N ARG A 199 -15.60 2.45 2.47
CA ARG A 199 -16.77 1.74 3.00
C ARG A 199 -17.28 2.37 4.29
N LEU A 200 -16.37 2.66 5.22
CA LEU A 200 -16.70 3.25 6.51
C LEU A 200 -17.29 4.66 6.35
N PHE A 201 -16.66 5.50 5.54
CA PHE A 201 -17.11 6.87 5.29
C PHE A 201 -18.43 6.90 4.52
N GLY A 202 -18.65 5.96 3.60
CA GLY A 202 -19.97 5.76 2.98
C GLY A 202 -21.06 5.49 4.01
N ALA A 203 -20.82 4.57 4.95
CA ALA A 203 -21.79 4.28 6.02
C ALA A 203 -22.01 5.49 6.96
N LEU A 204 -20.97 6.27 7.27
CA LEU A 204 -21.11 7.50 8.05
C LEU A 204 -21.87 8.60 7.29
N ALA A 205 -21.72 8.68 5.97
CA ALA A 205 -22.47 9.61 5.13
C ALA A 205 -23.97 9.23 5.04
N GLU A 206 -24.30 7.94 4.92
CA GLU A 206 -25.69 7.45 5.00
C GLU A 206 -26.38 7.81 6.31
N ARG A 207 -25.60 7.91 7.40
CA ARG A 207 -26.05 8.35 8.72
C ARG A 207 -26.09 9.88 8.89
N GLY A 208 -25.74 10.65 7.85
CA GLY A 208 -25.71 12.11 7.88
C GLY A 208 -24.59 12.71 8.73
N LEU A 209 -23.53 11.93 9.04
CA LEU A 209 -22.40 12.40 9.84
C LEU A 209 -21.27 12.99 8.98
N LEU A 210 -21.13 12.50 7.74
CA LEU A 210 -20.21 13.03 6.73
C LEU A 210 -20.99 13.50 5.49
N ALA A 211 -20.39 14.40 4.72
CA ALA A 211 -20.94 14.95 3.50
C ALA A 211 -19.86 15.09 2.41
N GLY A 212 -20.29 15.12 1.14
CA GLY A 212 -19.39 15.25 -0.03
C GLY A 212 -19.06 13.91 -0.71
N ASP A 213 -17.98 13.88 -1.47
CA ASP A 213 -17.51 12.69 -2.19
C ASP A 213 -16.63 11.82 -1.27
N MET A 214 -17.10 10.61 -0.94
CA MET A 214 -16.43 9.71 0.00
C MET A 214 -15.18 9.02 -0.57
N ASP A 215 -15.05 8.94 -1.90
CA ASP A 215 -13.82 8.44 -2.53
C ASP A 215 -12.69 9.46 -2.35
N VAL A 216 -13.00 10.76 -2.56
CA VAL A 216 -12.09 11.87 -2.31
C VAL A 216 -11.79 12.02 -0.82
N ALA A 217 -12.83 11.94 0.03
CA ALA A 217 -12.68 12.06 1.49
C ALA A 217 -11.72 10.99 2.05
N ALA A 218 -11.89 9.73 1.65
CA ALA A 218 -11.03 8.64 2.08
C ALA A 218 -9.57 8.83 1.64
N GLU A 219 -9.35 9.27 0.41
CA GLU A 219 -7.99 9.52 -0.11
C GLU A 219 -7.32 10.69 0.62
N GLN A 220 -8.03 11.81 0.78
CA GLN A 220 -7.49 12.97 1.49
C GLN A 220 -7.23 12.67 2.95
N PHE A 221 -8.13 11.97 3.64
CA PHE A 221 -7.93 11.58 5.03
C PHE A 221 -6.67 10.72 5.20
N LEU A 222 -6.47 9.75 4.32
CA LEU A 222 -5.28 8.91 4.35
C LEU A 222 -4.00 9.73 4.18
N TRP A 223 -3.98 10.69 3.26
CA TRP A 223 -2.82 11.54 3.04
C TRP A 223 -2.59 12.58 4.13
N LEU A 224 -3.65 13.10 4.74
CA LEU A 224 -3.56 13.96 5.93
C LEU A 224 -2.91 13.24 7.11
N LEU A 225 -3.22 11.95 7.29
CA LEU A 225 -2.64 11.12 8.36
C LEU A 225 -1.21 10.68 8.08
N LEU A 226 -0.89 10.36 6.82
CA LEU A 226 0.34 9.61 6.51
C LEU A 226 1.40 10.41 5.76
N GLY A 227 1.03 11.52 5.12
CA GLY A 227 1.92 12.26 4.23
C GLY A 227 3.25 12.65 4.89
N ALA A 228 3.17 13.45 5.96
CA ALA A 228 4.37 13.89 6.68
C ALA A 228 5.08 12.74 7.42
N PRO A 229 4.39 11.88 8.21
CA PRO A 229 5.06 10.78 8.92
C PRO A 229 5.78 9.79 7.99
N PHE A 230 5.18 9.43 6.85
CA PHE A 230 5.86 8.57 5.87
C PHE A 230 7.04 9.30 5.22
N ASN A 231 6.87 10.55 4.81
CA ASN A 231 7.97 11.25 4.15
C ASN A 231 9.18 11.42 5.08
N GLU A 232 8.95 11.82 6.34
CA GLU A 232 10.02 11.95 7.34
C GLU A 232 10.69 10.60 7.62
N SER A 233 9.90 9.56 7.85
CA SER A 233 10.44 8.23 8.12
C SER A 233 11.17 7.61 6.93
N LEU A 234 11.04 8.09 5.69
CA LEU A 234 11.90 7.60 4.61
C LEU A 234 13.35 8.08 4.76
N PHE A 235 13.57 9.25 5.36
CA PHE A 235 14.89 9.88 5.48
C PHE A 235 15.52 9.77 6.87
N THR A 236 14.74 9.35 7.87
CA THR A 236 15.25 9.14 9.24
C THR A 236 15.64 7.68 9.50
N PRO A 237 16.84 7.39 10.06
CA PRO A 237 17.23 6.04 10.45
C PRO A 237 16.21 5.35 11.37
N ALA A 238 16.00 4.04 11.22
CA ALA A 238 15.00 3.29 12.01
C ALA A 238 15.28 3.25 13.53
N ALA A 239 16.51 3.57 13.95
CA ALA A 239 16.93 3.57 15.35
C ALA A 239 16.62 4.89 16.06
N GLU A 240 16.20 5.92 15.33
CA GLU A 240 15.89 7.22 15.91
C GLU A 240 14.40 7.32 16.26
N PRO A 241 14.06 7.85 17.44
CA PRO A 241 12.68 8.15 17.79
C PRO A 241 12.05 9.09 16.75
N ALA A 242 10.76 8.89 16.47
CA ALA A 242 10.02 9.84 15.65
C ALA A 242 10.08 11.23 16.32
N ALA A 243 10.62 12.22 15.60
CA ALA A 243 10.64 13.60 16.07
C ALA A 243 9.23 14.22 16.12
N ARG A 244 8.30 13.66 15.34
CA ARG A 244 6.93 14.11 15.23
C ARG A 244 6.07 13.52 16.34
N ASP A 245 5.31 14.39 17.01
CA ASP A 245 4.19 13.98 17.83
C ASP A 245 3.07 13.44 16.91
N LEU A 246 3.00 12.11 16.82
CA LEU A 246 2.04 11.42 15.98
C LEU A 246 0.60 11.64 16.45
N ALA A 247 0.37 11.80 17.76
CA ALA A 247 -0.97 12.01 18.29
C ALA A 247 -1.47 13.41 17.93
N ALA A 248 -0.65 14.44 18.15
CA ALA A 248 -0.98 15.81 17.75
C ALA A 248 -1.16 15.94 16.24
N HIS A 249 -0.35 15.22 15.44
CA HIS A 249 -0.50 15.18 13.99
C HIS A 249 -1.84 14.55 13.56
N ALA A 250 -2.20 13.40 14.14
CA ALA A 250 -3.47 12.73 13.88
C ALA A 250 -4.66 13.63 14.25
N ASP A 251 -4.61 14.32 15.38
CA ASP A 251 -5.68 15.23 15.81
C ASP A 251 -5.87 16.40 14.82
N ALA A 252 -4.77 16.99 14.35
CA ALA A 252 -4.82 18.07 13.36
C ALA A 252 -5.36 17.59 12.00
N ALA A 253 -4.98 16.37 11.58
CA ALA A 253 -5.52 15.74 10.38
C ALA A 253 -7.04 15.51 10.49
N VAL A 254 -7.52 15.01 11.63
CA VAL A 254 -8.95 14.81 11.89
C VAL A 254 -9.71 16.13 11.92
N ALA A 255 -9.18 17.17 12.57
CA ALA A 255 -9.80 18.50 12.59
C ALA A 255 -9.94 19.08 11.17
N THR A 256 -8.88 18.97 10.36
CA THR A 256 -8.90 19.40 8.95
C THR A 256 -9.92 18.63 8.13
N PHE A 257 -9.97 17.30 8.31
CA PHE A 257 -10.90 16.43 7.62
C PHE A 257 -12.36 16.76 7.98
N LEU A 258 -12.69 16.90 9.26
CA LEU A 258 -14.06 17.17 9.70
C LEU A 258 -14.52 18.59 9.33
N ALA A 259 -13.60 19.56 9.25
CA ALA A 259 -13.93 20.89 8.71
C ALA A 259 -14.38 20.82 7.23
N ALA A 260 -13.76 19.92 6.43
CA ALA A 260 -14.08 19.76 5.02
C ALA A 260 -15.30 18.84 4.77
N PHE A 261 -15.35 17.69 5.46
CA PHE A 261 -16.27 16.59 5.16
C PHE A 261 -17.28 16.28 6.28
N GLY A 262 -17.17 16.92 7.45
CA GLY A 262 -18.19 16.81 8.48
C GLY A 262 -19.51 17.41 8.01
N ALA A 263 -20.64 16.77 8.34
CA ALA A 263 -21.96 17.38 8.18
C ALA A 263 -22.11 18.59 9.13
N ASP A 264 -23.10 19.46 8.88
CA ASP A 264 -23.23 20.75 9.58
C ASP A 264 -23.27 20.65 11.12
N GLY A 265 -23.78 19.54 11.68
CA GLY A 265 -23.77 19.27 13.13
C GLY A 265 -22.48 18.65 13.70
N VAL A 266 -21.51 18.33 12.84
CA VAL A 266 -20.25 17.66 13.18
C VAL A 266 -19.04 18.58 12.99
N ARG A 267 -19.16 19.60 12.14
CA ARG A 267 -18.06 20.56 11.87
C ARG A 267 -17.65 21.26 13.17
N PRO A 268 -16.35 21.31 13.51
CA PRO A 268 -15.89 22.10 14.63
C PRO A 268 -16.17 23.59 14.35
N VAL A 269 -16.80 24.27 15.33
CA VAL A 269 -17.07 25.71 15.30
C VAL A 269 -15.78 26.51 15.41
#